data_AF-A0A7X5VP18-F1
#
_entry.id   AF-A0A7X5VP18-F1
#
_cell.length_a   1.000
_cell.length_b   1.000
_cell.length_c   1.000
_cell.angle_alpha   90.00
_cell.angle_beta   90.00
_cell.angle_gamma   90.00
#
_symmetry.space_group_name_H-M   'P 1'
#
loop_
_entity.id
_entity.type
_entity.pdbx_description
1 polymer ?
#
loop_
_entity_poly.entity_id
_entity_poly.type
_entity_poly.pdbx_seq_one_letter_code
_entity_poly.pdbx_strand_id
1 'polypeptide(L)'
;MREISTDHAYALAKDTAKRIVSGELSEYDGAMIIWKEVIDKLGSRCPDDLWSFKSNASAIEDIKWNDEQGGNRNESLIRRCEQEILVAAKKLADQA
;
A
#
# COMPACT_ATOMS: atom_id res chain seq x y z
N MET A 1 -3.59 -19.11 5.77
CA MET A 1 -3.71 -17.72 6.27
C MET A 1 -5.06 -17.60 6.97
N ARG A 2 -5.16 -16.90 8.12
CA ARG A 2 -6.46 -16.65 8.76
C ARG A 2 -7.12 -15.47 8.05
N GLU A 3 -8.35 -15.67 7.57
CA GLU A 3 -9.15 -14.61 6.96
C GLU A 3 -9.58 -13.60 8.04
N ILE A 4 -9.55 -12.32 7.70
CA ILE A 4 -10.06 -11.23 8.55
C ILE A 4 -11.42 -10.77 8.03
N SER A 5 -12.30 -10.30 8.91
CA SER A 5 -13.56 -9.71 8.47
C SER A 5 -13.31 -8.43 7.69
N THR A 6 -14.20 -8.12 6.74
CA THR A 6 -14.14 -6.88 5.94
C THR A 6 -14.05 -5.62 6.82
N ASP A 7 -14.84 -5.54 7.89
CA ASP A 7 -14.82 -4.38 8.79
C ASP A 7 -13.46 -4.22 9.49
N HIS A 8 -12.86 -5.33 9.93
CA HIS A 8 -11.54 -5.32 10.55
C HIS A 8 -10.45 -4.94 9.54
N ALA A 9 -10.56 -5.46 8.32
CA ALA A 9 -9.68 -5.14 7.21
C ALA A 9 -9.68 -3.63 6.92
N TYR A 10 -10.86 -3.03 6.79
CA TYR A 10 -11.00 -1.60 6.55
C TYR A 10 -10.55 -0.75 7.74
N ALA A 11 -10.81 -1.18 8.98
CA ALA A 11 -10.32 -0.48 10.16
C ALA A 11 -8.78 -0.42 10.18
N LEU A 12 -8.11 -1.55 9.90
CA LEU A 12 -6.64 -1.61 9.81
C LEU A 12 -6.09 -0.79 8.64
N ALA A 13 -6.75 -0.86 7.47
CA ALA A 13 -6.34 -0.08 6.31
C ALA A 13 -6.45 1.43 6.57
N LYS A 14 -7.53 1.87 7.20
CA LYS A 14 -7.77 3.27 7.54
C LYS A 14 -6.80 3.79 8.61
N ASP A 15 -6.51 2.99 9.63
CA ASP A 15 -5.47 3.31 10.63
C ASP A 15 -4.10 3.45 9.97
N THR A 16 -3.72 2.49 9.14
CA THR A 16 -2.44 2.53 8.41
C THR A 16 -2.36 3.74 7.47
N ALA A 17 -3.44 4.04 6.75
CA ALA A 17 -3.51 5.23 5.89
C ALA A 17 -3.31 6.54 6.67
N LYS A 18 -3.89 6.66 7.88
CA LYS A 18 -3.66 7.83 8.74
C LYS A 18 -2.19 7.95 9.16
N ARG A 19 -1.52 6.83 9.43
CA ARG A 19 -0.09 6.79 9.78
C ARG A 19 0.83 7.16 8.61
N ILE A 20 0.43 6.81 7.37
CA ILE A 20 1.09 7.32 6.16
C ILE A 20 0.92 8.84 6.06
N VAL A 21 -0.32 9.34 6.20
CA VAL A 21 -0.63 10.77 6.08
C VAL A 21 0.07 11.62 7.14
N SER A 22 0.22 11.11 8.37
CA SER A 22 0.94 11.79 9.44
C SER A 22 2.47 11.75 9.29
N GLY A 23 2.99 10.93 8.37
CA GLY A 23 4.42 10.68 8.20
C GLY A 23 5.02 9.75 9.26
N GLU A 24 4.20 9.05 10.06
CA GLU A 24 4.66 8.02 10.99
C GLU A 24 5.16 6.77 10.25
N LEU A 25 4.55 6.46 9.11
CA LEU A 25 4.99 5.42 8.17
C LEU A 25 5.35 6.04 6.83
N SER A 26 6.37 5.50 6.18
CA SER A 26 6.61 5.79 4.76
C SER A 26 5.45 5.27 3.91
N GLU A 27 5.25 5.86 2.74
CA GLU A 27 4.23 5.43 1.79
C GLU A 27 4.41 3.96 1.43
N TYR A 28 5.64 3.54 1.12
CA TYR A 28 5.94 2.16 0.77
C TYR A 28 5.64 1.20 1.93
N ASP A 29 6.13 1.47 3.15
CA ASP A 29 5.94 0.56 4.28
C ASP A 29 4.46 0.45 4.69
N GLY A 30 3.74 1.58 4.69
CA GLY A 30 2.30 1.58 4.95
C GLY A 30 1.50 0.85 3.87
N ALA A 31 1.86 1.02 2.59
CA ALA A 31 1.22 0.28 1.50
C ALA A 31 1.52 -1.22 1.57
N MET A 32 2.72 -1.62 2.01
CA MET A 32 3.06 -3.03 2.25
C MET A 32 2.21 -3.64 3.37
N ILE A 33 1.96 -2.91 4.45
CA ILE A 33 1.05 -3.35 5.52
C ILE A 33 -0.36 -3.53 4.95
N ILE A 34 -0.91 -2.52 4.24
CA ILE A 34 -2.25 -2.62 3.65
C ILE A 34 -2.31 -3.80 2.66
N TRP A 35 -1.27 -4.03 1.87
CA TRP A 35 -1.27 -5.17 0.98
C TRP A 35 -1.23 -6.51 1.74
N LYS A 36 -0.17 -6.78 2.48
CA LYS A 36 0.09 -8.13 3.04
C LYS A 36 -0.81 -8.46 4.24
N GLU A 37 -1.20 -7.45 5.01
CA GLU A 37 -1.99 -7.63 6.23
C GLU A 37 -3.49 -7.37 6.06
N VAL A 38 -3.89 -6.67 5.00
CA VAL A 38 -5.30 -6.41 4.70
C VAL A 38 -5.74 -7.16 3.44
N ILE A 39 -5.21 -6.77 2.28
CA ILE A 39 -5.71 -7.26 0.97
C ILE A 39 -5.51 -8.77 0.82
N ASP A 40 -4.32 -9.28 1.12
CA ASP A 40 -4.02 -10.71 0.96
C ASP A 40 -4.77 -11.58 2.00
N LYS A 41 -5.30 -10.98 3.08
CA LYS A 41 -6.06 -11.68 4.14
C LYS A 41 -7.58 -11.56 4.01
N LEU A 42 -8.09 -10.76 3.09
CA LEU A 42 -9.54 -10.63 2.85
C LEU A 42 -10.18 -11.91 2.27
N GLY A 43 -9.39 -12.81 1.67
CA GLY A 43 -9.90 -14.04 1.03
C GLY A 43 -10.79 -13.80 -0.20
N SER A 44 -11.14 -12.54 -0.49
CA SER A 44 -11.98 -12.08 -1.59
C SER A 44 -11.18 -11.28 -2.62
N ARG A 45 -11.87 -10.81 -3.66
CA ARG A 45 -11.31 -9.83 -4.60
C ARG A 45 -10.81 -8.59 -3.84
N CYS A 46 -9.66 -8.05 -4.25
CA CYS A 46 -9.13 -6.78 -3.75
C CYS A 46 -10.16 -5.66 -3.98
N PRO A 47 -10.55 -4.91 -2.93
CA PRO A 47 -11.36 -3.72 -3.09
C PRO A 47 -10.67 -2.66 -3.96
N ASP A 48 -11.44 -1.95 -4.78
CA ASP A 48 -10.91 -1.00 -5.76
C ASP A 48 -10.23 0.21 -5.10
N ASP A 49 -10.73 0.64 -3.94
CA ASP A 49 -10.16 1.72 -3.13
C ASP A 49 -8.84 1.34 -2.44
N LEU A 50 -8.60 0.04 -2.22
CA LEU A 50 -7.35 -0.49 -1.68
C LEU A 50 -6.34 -0.87 -2.78
N TRP A 51 -6.76 -0.92 -4.05
CA TRP A 51 -5.92 -1.39 -5.15
C TRP A 51 -4.63 -0.59 -5.31
N SER A 52 -4.71 0.75 -5.19
CA SER A 52 -3.56 1.63 -5.36
C SER A 52 -2.42 1.34 -4.38
N PHE A 53 -2.70 0.79 -3.21
CA PHE A 53 -1.65 0.39 -2.25
C PHE A 53 -0.91 -0.84 -2.76
N LYS A 54 -1.65 -1.89 -3.17
CA LYS A 54 -1.06 -3.13 -3.70
C LYS A 54 -0.28 -2.90 -4.99
N SER A 55 -0.87 -2.23 -5.96
CA SER A 55 -0.25 -2.05 -7.28
C SER A 55 1.05 -1.24 -7.20
N ASN A 56 1.06 -0.14 -6.44
CA ASN A 56 2.23 0.71 -6.32
C ASN A 56 3.31 0.10 -5.42
N ALA A 57 2.95 -0.56 -4.32
CA ALA A 57 3.93 -1.27 -3.49
C ALA A 57 4.59 -2.42 -4.28
N SER A 58 3.82 -3.19 -5.05
CA SER A 58 4.36 -4.23 -5.93
C SER A 58 5.30 -3.66 -6.99
N ALA A 59 4.95 -2.54 -7.63
CA ALA A 59 5.83 -1.88 -8.60
C ALA A 59 7.14 -1.41 -7.95
N ILE A 60 7.09 -0.89 -6.73
CA ILE A 60 8.30 -0.52 -5.98
C ILE A 60 9.13 -1.77 -5.62
N GLU A 61 8.51 -2.88 -5.20
CA GLU A 61 9.20 -4.16 -4.97
C GLU A 61 9.94 -4.62 -6.23
N ASP A 62 9.28 -4.59 -7.39
CA ASP A 62 9.87 -5.00 -8.67
C ASP A 62 11.06 -4.12 -9.06
N ILE A 63 10.97 -2.79 -8.86
CA ILE A 63 12.09 -1.87 -9.15
C ILE A 63 13.27 -2.13 -8.22
N LYS A 64 13.03 -2.33 -6.92
CA LYS A 64 14.07 -2.64 -5.92
C LYS A 64 14.75 -3.97 -6.25
N TRP A 65 13.95 -5.00 -6.55
CA TRP A 65 14.47 -6.30 -6.93
C TRP A 65 15.31 -6.21 -8.22
N ASN A 66 14.84 -5.47 -9.23
CA ASN A 66 15.59 -5.27 -10.47
C ASN A 66 16.94 -4.57 -10.25
N ASP A 67 17.00 -3.56 -9.37
CA ASP A 67 18.24 -2.89 -8.96
C ASP A 67 19.22 -3.88 -8.30
N GLU A 68 18.72 -4.73 -7.39
CA GLU A 68 19.51 -5.77 -6.73
C GLU A 68 20.05 -6.84 -7.70
N GLN A 69 19.37 -7.08 -8.83
CA GLN A 69 19.84 -7.98 -9.89
C GLN A 69 20.78 -7.31 -10.91
N GLY A 70 21.28 -6.10 -10.61
CA GLY A 70 22.21 -5.36 -11.48
C GLY A 70 21.52 -4.56 -12.60
N GLY A 71 20.20 -4.39 -12.52
CA GLY A 71 19.44 -3.45 -13.35
C GLY A 71 19.53 -2.02 -12.82
N ASN A 72 18.81 -1.09 -13.48
CA ASN A 72 18.79 0.31 -13.06
C ASN A 72 17.72 0.58 -12.01
N ARG A 73 18.10 1.21 -10.90
CA ARG A 73 17.15 1.86 -9.99
C ARG A 73 16.39 2.98 -10.69
N ASN A 74 15.07 2.88 -10.76
CA ASN A 74 14.21 3.90 -11.35
C ASN A 74 13.59 4.78 -10.25
N GLU A 75 14.38 5.71 -9.69
CA GLU A 75 13.93 6.56 -8.56
C GLU A 75 12.72 7.43 -8.89
N SER A 76 12.61 7.92 -10.13
CA SER A 76 11.48 8.76 -10.52
C SER A 76 10.16 7.97 -10.52
N LEU A 77 10.22 6.69 -10.91
CA LEU A 77 9.06 5.80 -10.83
C LEU A 77 8.72 5.45 -9.37
N ILE A 78 9.72 5.20 -8.52
CA ILE A 78 9.49 4.97 -7.08
C ILE A 78 8.76 6.18 -6.46
N ARG A 79 9.27 7.40 -6.68
CA ARG A 79 8.64 8.62 -6.14
C ARG A 79 7.21 8.83 -6.66
N ARG A 80 6.95 8.47 -7.91
CA ARG A 80 5.59 8.53 -8.47
C ARG A 80 4.66 7.54 -7.76
N CYS A 81 5.09 6.29 -7.56
CA CYS A 81 4.33 5.28 -6.85
C CYS A 81 4.05 5.71 -5.40
N GLU A 82 5.04 6.27 -4.70
CA GLU A 82 4.87 6.84 -3.36
C GLU A 82 3.83 7.97 -3.33
N GLN A 83 3.87 8.90 -4.29
CA GLN A 83 2.85 9.96 -4.39
C GLN A 83 1.44 9.40 -4.66
N GLU A 84 1.31 8.38 -5.51
CA GLU A 84 0.02 7.74 -5.77
C GLU A 84 -0.52 7.03 -4.51
N ILE A 85 0.36 6.40 -3.72
CA ILE A 85 0.02 5.83 -2.41
C ILE A 85 -0.43 6.92 -1.44
N LEU A 86 0.31 8.04 -1.33
CA LEU A 86 -0.06 9.13 -0.43
C LEU A 86 -1.43 9.73 -0.77
N VAL A 87 -1.75 9.88 -2.07
CA VAL A 87 -3.06 10.32 -2.53
C VAL A 87 -4.16 9.32 -2.15
N ALA A 88 -3.91 8.02 -2.30
CA ALA A 88 -4.84 6.98 -1.88
C ALA A 88 -5.04 6.97 -0.35
N ALA A 89 -3.96 7.14 0.42
CA ALA A 89 -3.98 7.21 1.88
C ALA A 89 -4.82 8.38 2.38
N LYS A 90 -4.65 9.58 1.80
CA LYS A 90 -5.49 10.75 2.13
C LYS A 90 -6.97 10.46 1.88
N LYS A 91 -7.31 9.91 0.71
CA LYS A 91 -8.69 9.56 0.37
C LYS A 91 -9.28 8.54 1.34
N LEU A 92 -8.54 7.48 1.68
CA LEU A 92 -9.02 6.43 2.59
C LEU A 92 -9.14 6.93 4.04
N ALA A 93 -8.23 7.79 4.50
CA ALA A 93 -8.27 8.38 5.83
C ALA A 93 -9.48 9.31 6.03
N ASP A 94 -9.89 10.02 4.96
CA ASP A 94 -10.98 11.00 4.96
C ASP A 94 -12.39 10.40 4.74
N GLN A 95 -12.49 9.14 4.29
CA GLN A 95 -13.78 8.45 4.21
C GLN A 95 -14.38 8.34 5.61
N ALA A 96 -15.62 8.79 5.81
CA ALA A 96 -16.30 8.76 7.12
C ALA A 96 -16.71 7.34 7.50
#